data_AF-A0A836UZK9-F1
#
_entry.id   AF-A0A836UZK9-F1
#
_cell.length_a   1.000
_cell.length_b   1.000
_cell.length_c   1.000
_cell.angle_alpha   90.00
_cell.angle_beta   90.00
_cell.angle_gamma   90.00
#
_symmetry.space_group_name_H-M   'P 1'
#
loop_
_entity.id
_entity.type
_entity.pdbx_description
1 polymer ?
#
loop_
_entity_poly.entity_id
_entity_poly.type
_entity_poly.pdbx_seq_one_letter_code
_entity_poly.pdbx_strand_id
1 'polypeptide(L)' 'MFGRNLVALLALCMSLLLVAAQAAPVPDVRVVVDISGSMKKNDPQNLRVPAVRLLVSLLPQGTQAGIWTFGA' A
#
# COMPACT_ATOMS: atom_id res chain seq x y z
N MET A 1 44.01 15.85 -15.71
CA MET A 1 43.55 14.60 -15.05
C MET A 1 42.50 14.85 -13.97
N PHE A 2 42.55 15.94 -13.20
CA PHE A 2 41.59 16.25 -12.12
C PHE A 2 40.12 16.43 -12.56
N GLY A 3 39.84 17.14 -13.66
CA GLY A 3 38.47 17.42 -14.09
C GLY A 3 37.67 16.19 -14.54
N ARG A 4 38.32 15.19 -15.16
CA ARG A 4 37.63 13.99 -15.66
C ARG A 4 37.17 13.06 -14.52
N ASN A 5 37.95 12.99 -13.44
CA ASN A 5 37.61 12.20 -12.26
C ASN A 5 36.47 12.84 -11.46
N LEU A 6 36.42 14.17 -11.41
CA LEU A 6 35.34 14.92 -10.76
C LEU A 6 34.00 14.72 -11.48
N VAL A 7 33.99 14.81 -12.81
CA VAL A 7 32.78 14.56 -13.63
C VAL A 7 32.29 13.12 -13.47
N ALA A 8 33.20 12.14 -13.47
CA ALA A 8 32.84 10.74 -13.25
C ALA A 8 32.24 10.51 -11.85
N LEU A 9 32.79 11.15 -10.81
CA LEU A 9 32.27 11.05 -9.44
C LEU A 9 30.89 11.69 -9.31
N LEU A 10 30.68 12.86 -9.92
CA LEU A 10 29.38 13.53 -9.92
C LEU A 10 28.32 12.71 -10.66
N ALA A 11 28.67 12.11 -11.80
CA ALA A 11 27.78 11.23 -12.54
C ALA A 11 27.41 9.98 -11.73
N LEU A 12 28.37 9.40 -11.01
CA LEU A 12 28.14 8.26 -10.11
C LEU A 12 27.27 8.63 -8.91
N CYS A 13 27.51 9.80 -8.29
CA CYS A 13 26.64 10.31 -7.22
C CYS A 13 25.22 10.54 -7.71
N MET A 14 25.06 11.12 -8.92
CA MET A 14 23.74 11.37 -9.50
C MET A 14 22.97 10.06 -9.75
N SER A 15 23.64 9.03 -10.29
CA SER A 15 22.99 7.74 -10.53
C SER A 15 22.62 7.01 -9.24
N LEU A 16 23.45 7.09 -8.20
CA LEU A 16 23.13 6.54 -6.88
C LEU A 16 21.92 7.24 -6.24
N LEU A 17 21.82 8.58 -6.35
CA LEU A 17 20.66 9.33 -5.87
C LEU A 17 19.38 8.95 -6.60
N LEU A 18 19.46 8.70 -7.92
CA LEU A 18 18.31 8.30 -8.73
C LEU A 18 17.76 6.92 -8.32
N VAL A 19 18.63 5.99 -7.94
CA VAL A 19 18.23 4.66 -7.43
C VAL A 19 17.59 4.78 -6.05
N ALA A 20 18.12 5.64 -5.19
CA ALA A 20 17.56 5.89 -3.85
C ALA A 20 16.19 6.61 -3.88
N ALA A 21 15.93 7.40 -4.92
CA ALA A 21 14.68 8.16 -5.08
C ALA A 21 13.51 7.34 -5.63
N GLN A 22 13.67 6.03 -5.87
CA GLN A 22 12.60 5.18 -6.36
C GLN A 22 11.52 5.05 -5.27
N ALA A 23 10.37 5.68 -5.51
CA ALA A 23 9.22 5.55 -4.64
C ALA A 23 8.76 4.09 -4.58
N ALA A 24 8.39 3.63 -3.39
CA ALA A 24 7.74 2.33 -3.26
C ALA A 24 6.48 2.29 -4.13
N PRO A 25 6.19 1.16 -4.82
CA PRO A 25 4.98 1.04 -5.62
C PRO A 25 3.76 1.22 -4.72
N VAL A 26 2.80 2.02 -5.18
CA VAL A 26 1.52 2.19 -4.50
C VAL A 26 0.74 0.88 -4.61
N PRO A 27 0.25 0.30 -3.50
CA PRO A 27 -0.43 -1.00 -3.54
C PRO A 27 -1.83 -0.91 -4.18
N ASP A 28 -2.28 -2.01 -4.80
CA ASP A 28 -3.69 -2.30 -5.14
C ASP A 28 -4.24 -3.29 -4.10
N VAL A 29 -5.29 -2.90 -3.37
CA VAL A 29 -5.80 -3.64 -2.21
C VAL A 29 -7.23 -4.14 -2.46
N ARG A 30 -7.45 -5.45 -2.37
CA ARG A 30 -8.77 -6.06 -2.55
C ARG A 30 -9.18 -6.80 -1.29
N VAL A 31 -10.27 -6.35 -0.68
CA VAL A 31 -10.79 -6.91 0.57
C VAL A 31 -12.07 -7.66 0.29
N VAL A 32 -12.14 -8.91 0.77
CA VAL A 32 -13.34 -9.73 0.72
C VAL A 32 -13.85 -9.92 2.15
N VAL A 33 -15.06 -9.44 2.42
CA VAL A 33 -15.67 -9.41 3.76
C VAL A 33 -16.75 -10.48 3.85
N ASP A 34 -16.61 -11.38 4.82
CA ASP A 34 -17.63 -12.37 5.13
C ASP A 34 -18.86 -11.69 5.75
N ILE A 35 -20.02 -11.88 5.12
CA ILE A 35 -21.33 -11.47 5.62
C ILE A 35 -22.30 -12.66 5.76
N SER A 36 -21.78 -13.89 5.73
CA SER A 36 -22.55 -15.13 5.86
C SER A 36 -23.32 -15.21 7.18
N GLY A 37 -24.33 -16.08 7.24
CA GLY A 37 -25.12 -16.30 8.44
C GLY A 37 -24.30 -16.67 9.69
N SER A 38 -23.13 -17.30 9.53
CA SER A 38 -22.21 -17.63 10.64
C SER A 38 -21.72 -16.37 11.38
N MET A 39 -21.66 -15.23 10.69
CA MET A 39 -21.21 -13.96 11.25
C MET A 39 -22.16 -13.41 12.30
N LYS A 40 -23.40 -13.88 12.38
CA LYS A 40 -24.29 -13.58 13.51
C LYS A 40 -23.72 -14.07 14.85
N LYS A 41 -22.96 -15.17 14.82
CA LYS A 41 -22.27 -15.74 15.99
C LYS A 41 -20.83 -15.26 16.11
N ASN A 42 -20.11 -15.20 14.99
CA ASN A 42 -18.67 -14.89 14.99
C ASN A 42 -18.37 -13.39 15.11
N ASP A 43 -19.28 -12.54 14.62
CA ASP A 43 -19.17 -11.08 14.68
C ASP A 43 -20.55 -10.44 15.02
N PRO A 44 -21.10 -10.74 16.22
CA PRO A 44 -22.43 -10.30 16.61
C PRO A 44 -22.54 -8.78 16.73
N GLN A 45 -21.41 -8.09 16.94
CA GLN A 45 -21.33 -6.64 17.10
C GLN A 45 -21.01 -5.92 15.79
N ASN A 46 -20.87 -6.65 14.67
CA ASN A 46 -20.57 -6.07 13.35
C ASN A 46 -19.24 -5.30 13.33
N LEU A 47 -18.21 -5.82 14.01
CA LEU A 47 -16.85 -5.29 14.08
C LEU A 47 -16.16 -5.24 12.71
N ARG A 48 -16.64 -5.99 11.72
CA ARG A 48 -16.20 -5.85 10.32
C ARG A 48 -16.33 -4.42 9.79
N VAL A 49 -17.35 -3.66 10.20
CA VAL A 49 -17.54 -2.27 9.77
C VAL A 49 -16.40 -1.35 10.27
N PRO A 50 -16.14 -1.25 11.58
CA PRO A 50 -15.01 -0.45 12.06
C PRO A 50 -13.65 -1.00 11.60
N ALA A 51 -13.50 -2.32 11.42
CA ALA A 51 -12.27 -2.89 10.88
C ALA A 51 -11.99 -2.44 9.43
N VAL A 52 -13.00 -2.45 8.56
CA VAL A 52 -12.89 -1.95 7.19
C VAL A 52 -12.58 -0.45 7.17
N ARG A 53 -13.20 0.35 8.04
CA ARG A 53 -12.90 1.78 8.16
C ARG A 53 -11.46 2.02 8.58
N LEU A 54 -10.97 1.28 9.58
CA LEU A 54 -9.58 1.34 10.01
C LEU A 54 -8.64 0.97 8.87
N LEU A 55 -8.89 -0.14 8.18
CA LEU A 55 -8.08 -0.58 7.04
C LEU A 55 -7.96 0.53 5.99
N VAL A 56 -9.08 1.12 5.56
CA VAL A 56 -9.08 2.22 4.59
C VAL A 56 -8.30 3.43 5.10
N SER A 57 -8.39 3.75 6.39
CA SER A 57 -7.65 4.89 6.97
C SER A 57 -6.14 4.70 7.02
N LEU A 58 -5.67 3.45 6.93
CA LEU A 58 -4.25 3.09 6.93
C LEU A 58 -3.65 3.00 5.52
N LEU A 59 -4.47 3.10 4.48
CA LEU A 59 -3.98 2.97 3.11
C LEU A 59 -3.14 4.20 2.71
N PRO A 60 -2.00 4.00 2.03
CA PRO A 60 -1.24 5.10 1.44
C PRO A 60 -2.10 5.93 0.48
N GLN A 61 -1.78 7.22 0.37
CA GLN A 61 -2.41 8.07 -0.62
C GLN A 61 -2.18 7.52 -2.05
N GLY A 62 -3.23 7.52 -2.86
CA GLY A 62 -3.18 7.00 -4.23
C GLY A 62 -3.42 5.48 -4.35
N THR A 63 -3.55 4.76 -3.22
CA THR A 63 -3.92 3.33 -3.24
C THR A 63 -5.27 3.13 -3.92
N GLN A 64 -5.29 2.23 -4.90
CA GLN A 64 -6.53 1.69 -5.43
C GLN A 64 -7.02 0.59 -4.49
N ALA A 65 -8.29 0.66 -4.09
CA ALA A 65 -8.87 -0.33 -3.21
C ALA A 65 -10.28 -0.72 -3.62
N GLY A 66 -10.62 -2.00 -3.45
CA GLY A 66 -11.96 -2.53 -3.66
C GLY A 66 -12.41 -3.40 -2.50
N ILE A 67 -13.71 -3.35 -2.19
CA ILE A 67 -14.34 -4.13 -1.13
C ILE A 67 -15.45 -4.97 -1.74
N TRP A 68 -15.41 -6.28 -1.54
CA TRP A 68 -16.45 -7.22 -1.90
C TRP A 68 -16.99 -7.91 -0.67
N THR A 69 -18.26 -8.25 -0.68
CA THR A 69 -18.89 -9.07 0.37
C THR A 69 -19.20 -10.45 -0.18
N PHE A 70 -19.13 -11.47 0.67
CA PHE A 70 -19.57 -12.82 0.32
C PHE A 70 -20.41 -13.46 1.43
N GLY A 71 -21.29 -14.37 1.05
CA GLY A 71 -22.33 -14.90 1.93
C GLY A 71 -23.64 -14.13 1.74
N ALA A 72 -24.76 -14.85 1.79
CA ALA A 72 -26.13 -14.31 1.74
C ALA A 72 -26.95 -15.01 2.83
#